data_AF-A0A8H3W136-F1
#
_entry.id   AF-A0A8H3W136-F1
#
_cell.length_a   1.000
_cell.length_b   1.000
_cell.length_c   1.000
_cell.angle_alpha   90.00
_cell.angle_beta   90.00
_cell.angle_gamma   90.00
#
_symmetry.space_group_name_H-M   'P 1'
#
loop_
_entity.id
_entity.type
_entity.pdbx_description
1 polymer ?
#
loop_
_entity_poly.entity_id
_entity_poly.type
_entity_poly.pdbx_seq_one_letter_code
_entity_poly.pdbx_strand_id
1 'polypeptide(L)'
;MFARHDSHPRQTLIAAFLAWKGLLLAIAAGSAVAPSYDTSTTLMLNRSESGLSLVTRLTRWDAIYFTQSAKRGYVYEQEWAFNAVLPYLASTLAGAARRLGLDDDGSGSLEAAFGIVTSHVTHLLAILTLYSLTLRLFNRKPLAFLSALLHILSPAGLFLSAPYAEAPFAFLTFLGYNILASASAQKRGSLPWCAAQISAGAAFGLATACRSNGLLNGIPFAAECIIIVHGLLASPITPASVTASLAALLAPGVGGVLVAMGSVVPQYLAWVRYCSGASEARAWCGRTVPGIYSFVQEHYWGVGFLRYWTPGNIPLFALAAPVLGLLIVSGLDVLKRPSGLGRSPTAEKGGTTGKRKSQSQSQAAATGGAMTAMGTREIVVLSLAASQVLLAVLAITTYHVQIITRIASGYAVWYWWVADCLLDTQRAALGRKVVTFFVMYGAIQGALFASFLPPA
;
A
#
# COMPACT_ATOMS: atom_id res chain seq x y z
N MET A 1 16.83 24.73 -4.97
CA MET A 1 16.31 23.34 -4.91
C MET A 1 16.10 22.74 -6.30
N PHE A 2 15.53 23.50 -7.27
CA PHE A 2 15.23 22.98 -8.62
C PHE A 2 16.46 22.55 -9.45
N ALA A 3 17.59 23.27 -9.45
CA ALA A 3 18.79 22.84 -10.18
C ALA A 3 19.47 21.54 -9.66
N ARG A 4 19.16 21.11 -8.42
CA ARG A 4 19.71 19.88 -7.81
C ARG A 4 18.91 18.61 -8.15
N HIS A 5 17.66 18.74 -8.62
CA HIS A 5 16.81 17.55 -8.89
C HIS A 5 17.26 16.78 -10.13
N ASP A 6 17.84 17.46 -11.13
CA ASP A 6 18.25 16.82 -12.39
C ASP A 6 19.55 16.02 -12.22
N SER A 7 20.42 16.46 -11.31
CA SER A 7 21.71 15.83 -11.03
C SER A 7 21.63 14.80 -9.89
N HIS A 8 20.88 15.08 -8.82
CA HIS A 8 20.82 14.23 -7.62
C HIS A 8 19.38 14.02 -7.11
N PRO A 9 18.51 13.35 -7.89
CA PRO A 9 17.10 13.19 -7.55
C PRO A 9 16.89 12.44 -6.23
N ARG A 10 17.66 11.38 -5.97
CA ARG A 10 17.54 10.58 -4.73
C ARG A 10 17.90 11.38 -3.47
N GLN A 11 18.98 12.16 -3.51
CA GLN A 11 19.37 13.01 -2.37
C GLN A 11 18.31 14.09 -2.10
N THR A 12 17.73 14.65 -3.17
CA THR A 12 16.64 15.61 -3.05
C THR A 12 15.39 14.98 -2.42
N LEU A 13 15.03 13.74 -2.81
CA LEU A 13 13.93 13.00 -2.19
C LEU A 13 14.19 12.71 -0.70
N ILE A 14 15.41 12.31 -0.33
CA ILE A 14 15.79 12.08 1.07
C ILE A 14 15.68 13.39 1.87
N ALA A 15 16.19 14.50 1.35
CA ALA A 15 16.08 15.81 2.01
C ALA A 15 14.62 16.26 2.17
N ALA A 16 13.80 16.09 1.13
CA ALA A 16 12.37 16.39 1.19
C ALA A 16 11.63 15.49 2.21
N PHE A 17 11.98 14.21 2.27
CA PHE A 17 11.46 13.28 3.26
C PHE A 17 11.81 13.73 4.68
N LEU A 18 13.08 14.04 4.96
CA LEU A 18 13.51 14.51 6.28
C LEU A 18 12.83 15.82 6.67
N ALA A 19 12.68 16.76 5.73
CA ALA A 19 11.99 18.02 5.98
C ALA A 19 10.50 17.80 6.30
N TRP A 20 9.80 16.98 5.53
CA TRP A 20 8.40 16.67 5.76
C TRP A 20 8.16 15.90 7.06
N LYS A 21 9.01 14.91 7.35
CA LYS A 21 8.96 14.17 8.62
C LYS A 21 9.28 15.08 9.80
N GLY A 22 10.28 15.94 9.67
CA GLY A 22 10.59 16.97 10.67
C GLY A 22 9.39 17.88 10.96
N LEU A 23 8.70 18.36 9.93
CA LEU A 23 7.49 19.16 10.08
C LEU A 23 6.37 18.40 10.81
N LEU A 24 6.07 17.17 10.39
CA LEU A 24 5.03 16.36 11.04
C LEU A 24 5.35 16.02 12.50
N LEU A 25 6.61 15.72 12.81
CA LEU A 25 7.06 15.48 14.18
C LEU A 25 7.02 16.76 15.02
N ALA A 26 7.35 17.92 14.44
CA ALA A 26 7.21 19.21 15.10
C ALA A 26 5.73 19.53 15.40
N ILE A 27 4.81 19.24 14.48
CA ILE A 27 3.36 19.35 14.71
C ILE A 27 2.93 18.42 15.86
N ALA A 28 3.39 17.16 15.85
CA ALA A 28 3.06 16.21 16.89
C ALA A 28 3.57 16.63 18.28
N ALA A 29 4.79 17.18 18.34
CA ALA A 29 5.35 17.74 19.56
C ALA A 29 4.62 19.01 20.02
N GLY A 30 4.31 19.92 19.09
CA GLY A 30 3.56 21.16 19.37
C GLY A 30 2.13 20.92 19.83
N SER A 31 1.53 19.79 19.43
CA SER A 31 0.21 19.37 19.91
C SER A 31 0.18 19.02 21.41
N ALA A 32 1.35 18.96 22.07
CA ALA A 32 1.44 18.76 23.52
C ALA A 32 0.98 19.97 24.35
N VAL A 33 0.74 21.13 23.72
CA VAL A 33 0.22 22.33 24.41
C VAL A 33 -1.22 22.15 24.89
N ALA A 34 -1.98 21.23 24.28
CA ALA A 34 -3.31 20.86 24.71
C ALA A 34 -3.32 19.47 25.37
N PRO A 35 -4.16 19.24 26.40
CA PRO A 35 -4.36 17.91 26.95
C PRO A 35 -4.92 16.98 25.87
N SER A 36 -4.52 15.71 25.90
CA SER A 36 -5.05 14.72 24.97
C SER A 36 -6.52 14.44 25.26
N TYR A 37 -7.27 14.14 24.21
CA TYR A 37 -8.67 13.74 24.35
C TYR A 37 -8.85 12.41 25.10
N ASP A 38 -7.82 11.55 25.09
CA ASP A 38 -7.84 10.21 25.68
C ASP A 38 -6.49 9.88 26.35
N THR A 39 -6.52 9.16 27.48
CA THR A 39 -5.36 8.83 28.33
C THR A 39 -4.82 7.40 28.15
N SER A 40 -5.33 6.64 27.17
CA SER A 40 -4.97 5.23 26.96
C SER A 40 -3.47 5.05 26.74
N THR A 41 -2.84 5.91 25.95
CA THR A 41 -1.39 5.81 25.68
C THR A 41 -0.56 6.07 26.93
N THR A 42 -0.93 7.06 27.73
CA THR A 42 -0.20 7.42 28.96
C THR A 42 -0.33 6.36 30.03
N LEU A 43 -1.52 5.76 30.17
CA LEU A 43 -1.74 4.60 31.04
C LEU A 43 -0.92 3.39 30.56
N MET A 44 -0.94 3.12 29.25
CA MET A 44 -0.25 1.99 28.64
C MET A 44 1.27 2.07 28.81
N LEU A 45 1.85 3.25 28.55
CA LEU A 45 3.29 3.47 28.62
C LEU A 45 3.76 3.85 30.03
N ASN A 46 2.87 3.94 31.01
CA ASN A 46 3.16 4.45 32.35
C ASN A 46 3.90 5.81 32.32
N ARG A 47 3.43 6.73 31.48
CA ARG A 47 4.04 8.06 31.22
C ARG A 47 3.06 9.18 31.49
N SER A 48 3.57 10.35 31.89
CA SER A 48 2.76 11.57 32.02
C SER A 48 2.44 12.20 30.65
N GLU A 49 1.22 12.72 30.50
CA GLU A 49 0.73 13.51 29.36
C GLU A 49 1.62 14.74 29.06
N SER A 50 2.25 15.29 30.10
CA SER A 50 2.96 16.58 30.09
C SER A 50 4.33 16.58 29.39
N GLY A 51 4.82 15.42 28.95
CA GLY A 51 6.13 15.32 28.29
C GLY A 51 6.07 15.61 26.78
N LEU A 52 7.12 16.23 26.24
CA LEU A 52 7.46 16.34 24.80
C LEU A 52 7.78 14.96 24.14
N SER A 53 7.25 13.86 24.68
CA SER A 53 7.58 12.51 24.26
C SER A 53 6.91 12.18 22.92
N LEU A 54 7.70 12.20 21.84
CA LEU A 54 7.24 11.78 20.52
C LEU A 54 6.73 10.34 20.50
N VAL A 55 7.32 9.45 21.31
CA VAL A 55 6.86 8.05 21.43
C VAL A 55 5.41 8.02 21.92
N THR A 56 5.08 8.76 22.97
CA THR A 56 3.71 8.87 23.49
C THR A 56 2.76 9.55 22.50
N ARG A 57 3.22 10.57 21.77
CA ARG A 57 2.38 11.29 20.80
C ARG A 57 2.12 10.50 19.51
N LEU A 58 3.04 9.62 19.13
CA LEU A 58 2.92 8.79 17.93
C LEU A 58 2.24 7.43 18.20
N THR A 59 2.26 6.93 19.43
CA THR A 59 1.59 5.67 19.79
C THR A 59 0.14 5.91 20.20
N ARG A 60 -0.72 6.27 19.24
CA ARG A 60 -2.15 6.54 19.46
C ARG A 60 -3.03 5.73 18.52
N TRP A 61 -4.30 5.59 18.89
CA TRP A 61 -5.29 4.83 18.13
C TRP A 61 -4.80 3.39 17.91
N ASP A 62 -4.84 2.89 16.67
CA ASP A 62 -4.45 1.52 16.33
C ASP A 62 -2.99 1.18 16.68
N ALA A 63 -2.10 2.18 16.79
CA ALA A 63 -0.71 1.95 17.21
C ALA A 63 -0.59 1.35 18.62
N ILE A 64 -1.60 1.54 19.47
CA ILE A 64 -1.69 0.91 20.80
C ILE A 64 -1.74 -0.61 20.63
N TYR A 65 -2.56 -1.13 19.73
CA TYR A 65 -2.65 -2.56 19.47
C TYR A 65 -1.33 -3.11 18.93
N PHE A 66 -0.72 -2.45 17.94
CA PHE A 66 0.58 -2.88 17.40
C PHE A 66 1.68 -2.91 18.48
N THR A 67 1.72 -1.90 19.35
CA THR A 67 2.71 -1.81 20.44
C THR A 67 2.48 -2.88 21.50
N GLN A 68 1.21 -3.10 21.91
CA GLN A 68 0.87 -4.14 22.87
C GLN A 68 1.20 -5.53 22.32
N SER A 69 0.84 -5.82 21.07
CA SER A 69 1.18 -7.09 20.45
C SER A 69 2.70 -7.27 20.29
N ALA A 70 3.48 -6.20 20.12
CA ALA A 70 4.94 -6.28 20.09
C ALA A 70 5.51 -6.64 21.46
N LYS A 71 4.95 -6.07 22.52
CA LYS A 71 5.40 -6.26 23.90
C LYS A 71 5.07 -7.66 24.43
N ARG A 72 3.84 -8.14 24.23
CA ARG A 72 3.31 -9.35 24.90
C ARG A 72 2.70 -10.40 23.95
N GLY A 73 2.76 -10.19 22.64
CA GLY A 73 2.03 -11.03 21.69
C GLY A 73 0.51 -10.81 21.75
N TYR A 74 -0.24 -11.60 20.98
CA TYR A 74 -1.70 -11.54 21.00
C TYR A 74 -2.29 -12.24 22.22
N VAL A 75 -3.14 -11.51 22.93
CA VAL A 75 -3.92 -12.03 24.07
C VAL A 75 -5.39 -12.05 23.74
N TYR A 76 -5.91 -10.97 23.16
CA TYR A 76 -7.33 -10.85 22.88
C TYR A 76 -7.66 -11.08 21.40
N GLU A 77 -8.86 -11.58 21.14
CA GLU A 77 -9.35 -11.90 19.81
C GLU A 77 -9.37 -10.67 18.89
N GLN A 78 -9.78 -9.51 19.41
CA GLN A 78 -9.84 -8.26 18.65
C GLN A 78 -8.48 -7.77 18.14
N GLU A 79 -7.37 -8.18 18.78
CA GLU A 79 -6.02 -7.78 18.36
C GLU A 79 -5.62 -8.36 17.00
N TRP A 80 -6.28 -9.44 16.57
CA TRP A 80 -6.06 -10.08 15.27
C TRP A 80 -6.58 -9.27 14.07
N ALA A 81 -7.28 -8.16 14.31
CA ALA A 81 -7.52 -7.14 13.29
C ALA A 81 -6.21 -6.43 12.85
N PHE A 82 -5.18 -6.41 13.72
CA PHE A 82 -3.93 -5.70 13.52
C PHE A 82 -2.80 -6.68 13.28
N ASN A 83 -2.34 -6.80 12.04
CA ASN A 83 -1.45 -7.90 11.65
C ASN A 83 -0.08 -7.89 12.35
N ALA A 84 0.53 -9.08 12.44
CA ALA A 84 1.67 -9.37 13.33
C ALA A 84 3.04 -8.91 12.82
N VAL A 85 3.19 -8.53 11.53
CA VAL A 85 4.52 -8.25 10.95
C VAL A 85 5.23 -7.10 11.66
N LEU A 86 4.55 -5.95 11.80
CA LEU A 86 5.15 -4.81 12.49
C LEU A 86 5.42 -5.10 13.98
N PRO A 87 4.47 -5.68 14.74
CA PRO A 87 4.72 -6.12 16.11
C PRO A 87 5.92 -7.05 16.26
N TYR A 88 6.05 -8.04 15.38
CA TYR A 88 7.13 -9.01 15.40
C TYR A 88 8.50 -8.34 15.16
N LEU A 89 8.59 -7.44 14.18
CA LEU A 89 9.81 -6.68 13.91
C LEU A 89 10.18 -5.78 15.09
N ALA A 90 9.21 -5.03 15.63
CA ALA A 90 9.43 -4.16 16.78
C ALA A 90 9.88 -4.95 18.02
N SER A 91 9.26 -6.10 18.29
CA SER A 91 9.62 -6.99 19.40
C SER A 91 11.03 -7.57 19.25
N THR A 92 11.39 -7.99 18.03
CA THR A 92 12.72 -8.55 17.73
C THR A 92 13.81 -7.48 17.91
N LEU A 93 13.58 -6.27 17.42
CA LEU A 93 14.51 -5.14 17.58
C LEU A 93 14.64 -4.72 19.05
N ALA A 94 13.52 -4.66 19.79
CA ALA A 94 13.53 -4.39 21.23
C ALA A 94 14.28 -5.49 22.01
N GLY A 95 14.08 -6.76 21.67
CA GLY A 95 14.81 -7.88 22.24
C GLY A 95 16.31 -7.81 21.98
N ALA A 96 16.72 -7.45 20.76
CA ALA A 96 18.13 -7.25 20.41
C ALA A 96 18.74 -6.07 21.18
N ALA A 97 18.02 -4.94 21.28
CA ALA A 97 18.43 -3.77 22.04
C ALA A 97 18.63 -4.08 23.53
N ARG A 98 17.70 -4.82 24.15
CA ARG A 98 17.82 -5.28 25.54
C ARG A 98 19.08 -6.14 25.76
N ARG A 99 19.40 -7.03 24.82
CA ARG A 99 20.64 -7.83 24.87
C ARG A 99 21.92 -7.00 24.73
N LEU A 100 21.83 -5.81 24.14
CA LEU A 100 22.93 -4.84 24.02
C LEU A 100 23.01 -3.87 25.22
N GLY A 101 22.18 -4.05 26.26
CA GLY A 101 22.23 -3.26 27.48
C GLY A 101 21.43 -1.95 27.43
N LEU A 102 20.48 -1.81 26.50
CA LEU A 102 19.52 -0.69 26.56
C LEU A 102 18.49 -0.93 27.67
N ASP A 103 18.43 0.00 28.62
CA ASP A 103 17.46 -0.01 29.71
C ASP A 103 16.02 0.03 29.17
N ASP A 104 15.18 -0.85 29.70
CA ASP A 104 13.77 -0.95 29.38
C ASP A 104 12.96 -0.85 30.67
N ASP A 105 12.06 0.12 30.73
CA ASP A 105 11.14 0.33 31.85
C ASP A 105 9.99 -0.69 31.87
N GLY A 106 9.97 -1.61 30.89
CA GLY A 106 8.95 -2.64 30.74
C GLY A 106 7.59 -2.07 30.35
N SER A 107 7.50 -0.79 29.98
CA SER A 107 6.25 -0.12 29.62
C SER A 107 5.75 -0.50 28.23
N GLY A 108 6.64 -0.90 27.32
CA GLY A 108 6.36 -1.01 25.88
C GLY A 108 6.85 0.20 25.07
N SER A 109 7.52 1.15 25.73
CA SER A 109 8.08 2.34 25.08
C SER A 109 9.17 2.00 24.06
N LEU A 110 9.98 0.97 24.33
CA LEU A 110 11.02 0.51 23.43
C LEU A 110 10.44 -0.10 22.15
N GLU A 111 9.43 -0.96 22.28
CA GLU A 111 8.68 -1.54 21.16
C GLU A 111 8.00 -0.45 20.32
N ALA A 112 7.36 0.53 20.97
CA ALA A 112 6.77 1.69 20.28
C ALA A 112 7.82 2.48 19.48
N ALA A 113 8.99 2.75 20.08
CA ALA A 113 10.09 3.46 19.42
C ALA A 113 10.59 2.68 18.20
N PHE A 114 10.79 1.36 18.30
CA PHE A 114 11.17 0.54 17.15
C PHE A 114 10.08 0.44 16.09
N GLY A 115 8.80 0.48 16.46
CA GLY A 115 7.68 0.61 15.52
C GLY A 115 7.72 1.93 14.74
N ILE A 116 8.02 3.05 15.41
CA ILE A 116 8.22 4.37 14.78
C ILE A 116 9.40 4.34 13.81
N VAL A 117 10.55 3.81 14.24
CA VAL A 117 11.76 3.69 13.41
C VAL A 117 11.47 2.83 12.18
N THR A 118 10.83 1.67 12.36
CA THR A 118 10.45 0.76 11.28
C THR A 118 9.55 1.47 10.26
N SER A 119 8.58 2.27 10.73
CA SER A 119 7.66 3.02 9.85
C SER A 119 8.39 4.09 9.05
N HIS A 120 9.32 4.84 9.65
CA HIS A 120 10.13 5.82 8.93
C HIS A 120 11.07 5.19 7.91
N VAL A 121 11.79 4.13 8.29
CA VAL A 121 12.72 3.42 7.40
C VAL A 121 11.97 2.83 6.22
N THR A 122 10.87 2.12 6.47
CA THR A 122 10.08 1.50 5.39
C THR A 122 9.40 2.54 4.51
N HIS A 123 8.93 3.67 5.05
CA HIS A 123 8.41 4.75 4.21
C HIS A 123 9.51 5.34 3.29
N LEU A 124 10.72 5.56 3.81
CA LEU A 124 11.84 6.01 2.96
C LEU A 124 12.15 5.00 1.85
N LEU A 125 12.17 3.70 2.17
CA LEU A 125 12.36 2.65 1.18
C LEU A 125 11.22 2.59 0.17
N ALA A 126 9.97 2.85 0.59
CA ALA A 126 8.81 2.93 -0.30
C ALA A 126 8.98 4.06 -1.31
N ILE A 127 9.42 5.25 -0.88
CA ILE A 127 9.69 6.41 -1.74
C ILE A 127 10.75 6.10 -2.80
N LEU A 128 11.88 5.52 -2.37
CA LEU A 128 12.98 5.17 -3.29
C LEU A 128 12.57 4.07 -4.27
N THR A 129 11.78 3.10 -3.80
CA THR A 129 11.27 2.01 -4.63
C THR A 129 10.23 2.50 -5.63
N LEU A 130 9.32 3.40 -5.22
CA LEU A 130 8.35 4.04 -6.12
C LEU A 130 9.04 4.85 -7.21
N TYR A 131 10.10 5.59 -6.86
CA TYR A 131 10.93 6.30 -7.84
C TYR A 131 11.54 5.33 -8.87
N SER A 132 12.16 4.23 -8.41
CA SER A 132 12.71 3.18 -9.27
C SER A 132 11.64 2.53 -10.15
N LEU A 133 10.51 2.16 -9.57
CA LEU A 133 9.38 1.53 -10.26
C LEU A 133 8.87 2.43 -11.39
N THR A 134 8.65 3.72 -11.09
CA THR A 134 8.14 4.69 -12.06
C THR A 134 9.13 4.91 -13.21
N LEU A 135 10.44 4.94 -12.93
CA LEU A 135 11.46 4.99 -13.98
C LEU A 135 11.46 3.73 -14.86
N ARG A 136 11.36 2.54 -14.26
CA ARG A 136 11.32 1.28 -15.03
C ARG A 136 10.07 1.19 -15.90
N LEU A 137 8.92 1.61 -15.39
CA LEU A 137 7.64 1.50 -16.07
C LEU A 137 7.35 2.60 -17.07
N PHE A 138 7.98 3.78 -16.98
CA PHE A 138 7.65 4.90 -17.88
C PHE A 138 8.88 5.58 -18.50
N ASN A 139 10.07 5.37 -17.94
CA ASN A 139 11.32 6.04 -18.33
C ASN A 139 11.20 7.57 -18.37
N ARG A 140 10.35 8.15 -17.50
CA ARG A 140 10.11 9.60 -17.38
C ARG A 140 10.63 10.09 -16.03
N LYS A 141 11.83 10.71 -16.03
CA LYS A 141 12.46 11.23 -14.79
C LYS A 141 11.58 12.22 -14.01
N PRO A 142 10.93 13.23 -14.64
CA PRO A 142 10.09 14.17 -13.92
C PRO A 142 8.87 13.49 -13.28
N LEU A 143 8.25 12.54 -14.00
CA LEU A 143 7.12 11.77 -13.50
C LEU A 143 7.53 10.96 -12.27
N ALA A 144 8.66 10.25 -12.34
CA ALA A 144 9.17 9.44 -11.23
C ALA A 144 9.49 10.29 -9.99
N PHE A 145 10.15 11.43 -10.18
CA PHE A 145 10.49 12.34 -9.09
C PHE A 145 9.24 12.92 -8.42
N LEU A 146 8.31 13.46 -9.20
CA LEU A 146 7.06 14.03 -8.68
C LEU A 146 6.19 12.98 -7.98
N SER A 147 6.11 11.76 -8.51
CA SER A 147 5.32 10.68 -7.89
C SER A 147 5.90 10.28 -6.53
N ALA A 148 7.22 10.21 -6.42
CA ALA A 148 7.89 9.94 -5.14
C ALA A 148 7.71 11.09 -4.14
N LEU A 149 7.76 12.36 -4.59
CA LEU A 149 7.44 13.52 -3.76
C LEU A 149 5.98 13.51 -3.27
N LEU A 150 5.03 13.16 -4.14
CA LEU A 150 3.63 13.04 -3.77
C LEU A 150 3.38 11.95 -2.73
N HIS A 151 4.15 10.85 -2.78
CA HIS A 151 4.10 9.83 -1.74
C HIS A 151 4.67 10.33 -0.40
N ILE A 152 5.76 11.12 -0.41
CA ILE A 152 6.27 11.79 0.80
C ILE A 152 5.15 12.62 1.44
N LEU A 153 4.48 13.46 0.63
CA LEU A 153 3.43 14.38 1.05
C LEU A 153 2.05 13.72 1.23
N SER A 154 1.96 12.40 1.17
CA SER A 154 0.69 11.66 1.19
C SER A 154 -0.23 12.11 2.34
N PRO A 155 -1.55 12.22 2.13
CA PRO A 155 -2.53 12.55 3.18
C PRO A 155 -2.55 11.56 4.35
N ALA A 156 -1.90 10.38 4.20
CA ALA A 156 -1.69 9.46 5.31
C ALA A 156 -0.84 10.06 6.44
N GLY A 157 -0.05 11.12 6.19
CA GLY A 157 0.54 11.97 7.22
C GLY A 157 1.29 11.19 8.32
N LEU A 158 0.85 11.36 9.57
CA LEU A 158 1.46 10.71 10.74
C LEU A 158 1.26 9.19 10.78
N PHE A 159 0.29 8.62 10.06
CA PHE A 159 0.17 7.16 9.95
C PHE A 159 1.39 6.52 9.25
N LEU A 160 2.16 7.30 8.48
CA LEU A 160 3.44 6.85 7.89
C LEU A 160 4.66 7.14 8.79
N SER A 161 4.43 7.49 10.05
CA SER A 161 5.44 7.83 11.06
C SER A 161 5.21 7.12 12.39
N ALA A 162 3.96 6.91 12.76
CA ALA A 162 3.53 6.15 13.92
C ALA A 162 3.69 4.63 13.70
N PRO A 163 3.65 3.79 14.76
CA PRO A 163 3.68 2.32 14.67
C PRO A 163 2.47 1.74 13.92
N TYR A 164 2.51 1.81 12.58
CA TYR A 164 1.43 1.45 11.68
C TYR A 164 1.94 0.60 10.52
N ALA A 165 1.07 -0.26 10.00
CA ALA A 165 1.42 -1.20 8.94
C ALA A 165 1.46 -0.57 7.54
N GLU A 166 1.02 0.68 7.39
CA GLU A 166 0.86 1.41 6.12
C GLU A 166 2.20 1.60 5.40
N ALA A 167 3.24 2.05 6.11
CA ALA A 167 4.57 2.24 5.55
C ALA A 167 5.25 0.92 5.10
N PRO A 168 5.32 -0.15 5.92
CA PRO A 168 5.87 -1.43 5.45
C PRO A 168 5.04 -2.05 4.33
N PHE A 169 3.71 -1.92 4.38
CA PHE A 169 2.82 -2.36 3.31
C PHE A 169 3.12 -1.67 1.98
N ALA A 170 3.27 -0.34 1.97
CA ALA A 170 3.59 0.43 0.79
C ALA A 170 4.95 0.04 0.20
N PHE A 171 5.98 -0.10 1.04
CA PHE A 171 7.31 -0.53 0.61
C PHE A 171 7.27 -1.91 -0.06
N LEU A 172 6.71 -2.92 0.61
CA LEU A 172 6.68 -4.29 0.11
C LEU A 172 5.84 -4.41 -1.16
N THR A 173 4.74 -3.67 -1.25
CA THR A 173 3.92 -3.57 -2.48
C THR A 173 4.72 -2.98 -3.63
N PHE A 174 5.35 -1.82 -3.44
CA PHE A 174 6.16 -1.20 -4.49
C PHE A 174 7.37 -2.05 -4.87
N LEU A 175 7.96 -2.79 -3.91
CA LEU A 175 9.05 -3.72 -4.15
C LEU A 175 8.60 -4.88 -5.04
N GLY A 176 7.47 -5.52 -4.73
CA GLY A 176 6.91 -6.59 -5.55
C GLY A 176 6.67 -6.14 -7.00
N TYR A 177 6.04 -4.99 -7.19
CA TYR A 177 5.83 -4.43 -8.53
C TYR A 177 7.14 -4.05 -9.23
N ASN A 178 8.14 -3.54 -8.50
CA ASN A 178 9.45 -3.20 -9.06
C ASN A 178 10.22 -4.46 -9.49
N ILE A 179 10.08 -5.58 -8.77
CA ILE A 179 10.62 -6.88 -9.16
C ILE A 179 9.95 -7.37 -10.45
N LEU A 180 8.60 -7.38 -10.52
CA LEU A 180 7.87 -7.76 -11.73
C LEU A 180 8.25 -6.87 -12.93
N ALA A 181 8.33 -5.56 -12.73
CA ALA A 181 8.73 -4.61 -13.77
C ALA A 181 10.17 -4.85 -14.25
N SER A 182 11.07 -5.34 -13.39
CA SER A 182 12.47 -5.63 -13.78
C SER A 182 12.58 -6.84 -14.72
N ALA A 183 11.63 -7.77 -14.67
CA ALA A 183 11.55 -8.92 -15.54
C ALA A 183 10.70 -8.69 -16.80
N SER A 184 10.30 -7.43 -17.11
CA SER A 184 9.34 -7.17 -18.18
C SER A 184 9.84 -7.50 -19.60
N ALA A 185 11.16 -7.52 -19.79
CA ALA A 185 11.80 -7.89 -21.06
C ALA A 185 12.17 -9.39 -21.13
N GLN A 186 11.99 -10.13 -20.04
CA GLN A 186 12.34 -11.54 -19.97
C GLN A 186 11.27 -12.41 -20.63
N LYS A 187 11.68 -13.49 -21.30
CA LYS A 187 10.75 -14.46 -21.88
C LYS A 187 9.98 -15.18 -20.76
N ARG A 188 8.66 -15.29 -20.89
CA ARG A 188 7.82 -16.07 -19.95
C ARG A 188 8.35 -17.51 -19.84
N GLY A 189 8.39 -18.03 -18.61
CA GLY A 189 8.98 -19.35 -18.30
C GLY A 189 10.50 -19.40 -18.26
N SER A 190 11.22 -18.33 -18.61
CA SER A 190 12.67 -18.27 -18.39
C SER A 190 13.01 -18.19 -16.89
N LEU A 191 14.17 -18.70 -16.50
CA LEU A 191 14.61 -18.70 -15.09
C LEU A 191 14.57 -17.29 -14.45
N PRO A 192 15.08 -16.21 -15.09
CA PRO A 192 14.99 -14.87 -14.52
C PRO A 192 13.54 -14.38 -14.33
N TRP A 193 12.64 -14.72 -15.28
CA TRP A 193 11.23 -14.38 -15.16
C TRP A 193 10.57 -15.16 -14.01
N CYS A 194 10.81 -16.47 -13.91
CA CYS A 194 10.27 -17.30 -12.84
C CYS A 194 10.74 -16.83 -11.46
N ALA A 195 12.04 -16.53 -11.32
CA ALA A 195 12.61 -16.01 -10.09
C ALA A 195 11.96 -14.67 -9.68
N ALA A 196 11.69 -13.79 -10.64
CA ALA A 196 11.00 -12.53 -10.40
C ALA A 196 9.54 -12.73 -9.96
N GLN A 197 8.79 -13.65 -10.58
CA GLN A 197 7.41 -13.96 -10.18
C GLN A 197 7.34 -14.46 -8.73
N ILE A 198 8.21 -15.42 -8.37
CA ILE A 198 8.24 -16.00 -7.02
C ILE A 198 8.71 -14.96 -5.99
N SER A 199 9.75 -14.19 -6.31
CA SER A 199 10.28 -13.15 -5.40
C SER A 199 9.28 -12.01 -5.21
N ALA A 200 8.57 -11.60 -6.26
CA ALA A 200 7.47 -10.65 -6.15
C ALA A 200 6.33 -11.22 -5.30
N GLY A 201 5.97 -12.48 -5.49
CA GLY A 201 4.95 -13.17 -4.70
C GLY A 201 5.30 -13.21 -3.22
N ALA A 202 6.56 -13.47 -2.87
CA ALA A 202 7.04 -13.41 -1.49
C ALA A 202 6.94 -11.99 -0.91
N ALA A 203 7.37 -10.96 -1.64
CA ALA A 203 7.25 -9.56 -1.21
C ALA A 203 5.78 -9.17 -1.01
N PHE A 204 4.88 -9.55 -1.93
CA PHE A 204 3.45 -9.30 -1.83
C PHE A 204 2.76 -10.13 -0.73
N GLY A 205 3.23 -11.35 -0.46
CA GLY A 205 2.81 -12.15 0.69
C GLY A 205 3.14 -11.46 2.01
N LEU A 206 4.36 -10.93 2.14
CA LEU A 206 4.75 -10.11 3.29
C LEU A 206 3.94 -8.81 3.38
N ALA A 207 3.64 -8.17 2.24
CA ALA A 207 2.74 -7.02 2.22
C ALA A 207 1.33 -7.40 2.73
N THR A 208 0.80 -8.54 2.28
CA THR A 208 -0.49 -9.08 2.72
C THR A 208 -0.50 -9.41 4.22
N ALA A 209 0.62 -9.92 4.74
CA ALA A 209 0.81 -10.14 6.16
C ALA A 209 0.98 -8.83 6.96
N CYS A 210 1.32 -7.70 6.33
CA CYS A 210 1.23 -6.39 6.98
C CYS A 210 -0.22 -5.90 7.00
N ARG A 211 -0.95 -6.09 5.89
CA ARG A 211 -2.35 -5.68 5.73
C ARG A 211 -3.09 -6.58 4.75
N SER A 212 -4.28 -7.02 5.12
CA SER A 212 -5.12 -7.96 4.34
C SER A 212 -5.52 -7.44 2.95
N ASN A 213 -5.59 -6.13 2.73
CA ASN A 213 -5.81 -5.54 1.40
C ASN A 213 -4.64 -5.81 0.43
N GLY A 214 -3.52 -6.34 0.91
CA GLY A 214 -2.43 -6.88 0.08
C GLY A 214 -2.83 -8.08 -0.78
N LEU A 215 -3.94 -8.76 -0.48
CA LEU A 215 -4.50 -9.81 -1.35
C LEU A 215 -4.75 -9.30 -2.78
N LEU A 216 -5.02 -8.00 -2.95
CA LEU A 216 -5.17 -7.38 -4.29
C LEU A 216 -3.89 -7.46 -5.13
N ASN A 217 -2.72 -7.61 -4.51
CA ASN A 217 -1.46 -7.85 -5.22
C ASN A 217 -1.37 -9.27 -5.83
N GLY A 218 -2.41 -10.09 -5.68
CA GLY A 218 -2.62 -11.33 -6.43
C GLY A 218 -3.06 -11.11 -7.89
N ILE A 219 -3.63 -9.94 -8.21
CA ILE A 219 -4.12 -9.59 -9.55
C ILE A 219 -3.07 -9.77 -10.66
N PRO A 220 -1.80 -9.30 -10.55
CA PRO A 220 -0.82 -9.49 -11.62
C PRO A 220 -0.54 -10.97 -11.91
N PHE A 221 -0.54 -11.84 -10.89
CA PHE A 221 -0.34 -13.27 -11.08
C PHE A 221 -1.55 -13.93 -11.75
N ALA A 222 -2.77 -13.56 -11.32
CA ALA A 222 -3.99 -14.04 -11.96
C ALA A 222 -4.05 -13.63 -13.43
N ALA A 223 -3.68 -12.38 -13.74
CA ALA A 223 -3.60 -11.88 -15.11
C ALA A 223 -2.56 -12.64 -15.95
N GLU A 224 -1.35 -12.89 -15.43
CA GLU A 224 -0.34 -13.71 -16.12
C GLU A 224 -0.85 -15.13 -16.39
N CYS A 225 -1.48 -15.77 -15.40
CA CYS A 225 -2.07 -17.10 -15.59
C CYS A 225 -3.15 -17.10 -16.69
N ILE A 226 -4.05 -16.12 -16.69
CA ILE A 226 -5.10 -15.99 -17.72
C ILE A 226 -4.48 -15.82 -19.11
N ILE A 227 -3.44 -14.97 -19.24
CA ILE A 227 -2.77 -14.72 -20.53
C ILE A 227 -2.07 -15.99 -21.04
N ILE A 228 -1.39 -16.74 -20.17
CA ILE A 228 -0.72 -17.99 -20.54
C ILE A 228 -1.75 -19.04 -20.98
N VAL A 229 -2.84 -19.22 -20.22
CA VAL A 229 -3.92 -20.17 -20.56
C VAL A 229 -4.59 -19.79 -21.87
N HIS A 230 -4.93 -18.51 -22.05
CA HIS A 230 -5.54 -18.03 -23.30
C HIS A 230 -4.60 -18.22 -24.50
N GLY A 231 -3.29 -17.98 -24.32
CA GLY A 231 -2.29 -18.23 -25.37
C GLY A 231 -2.21 -19.70 -25.78
N LEU A 232 -2.32 -20.63 -24.81
CA LEU A 232 -2.39 -22.07 -25.07
C LEU A 232 -3.65 -22.45 -25.83
N LEU A 233 -4.81 -21.92 -25.44
CA LEU A 233 -6.10 -22.19 -26.09
C LEU A 233 -6.20 -21.61 -27.52
N ALA A 234 -5.48 -20.52 -27.79
CA ALA A 234 -5.49 -19.84 -29.09
C ALA A 234 -4.48 -20.43 -30.10
N SER A 235 -3.58 -21.31 -29.68
CA SER A 235 -2.51 -21.88 -30.52
C SER A 235 -2.73 -23.37 -30.78
N PRO A 236 -2.18 -23.96 -31.86
CA PRO A 236 -2.23 -25.40 -32.09
C PRO A 236 -1.67 -26.18 -30.90
N ILE A 237 -2.48 -27.07 -30.32
CA ILE A 237 -2.10 -27.85 -29.13
C ILE A 237 -1.10 -28.92 -29.55
N THR A 238 0.17 -28.68 -29.22
CA THR A 238 1.25 -29.66 -29.34
C THR A 238 1.77 -30.03 -27.95
N PRO A 239 2.28 -31.26 -27.73
CA PRO A 239 2.84 -31.65 -26.43
C PRO A 239 3.89 -30.65 -25.91
N ALA A 240 4.76 -30.15 -26.80
CA ALA A 240 5.76 -29.14 -26.45
C ALA A 240 5.15 -27.81 -25.99
N SER A 241 4.09 -27.32 -26.66
CA SER A 241 3.39 -26.08 -26.26
C SER A 241 2.68 -26.22 -24.91
N VAL A 242 2.12 -27.40 -24.62
CA VAL A 242 1.46 -27.71 -23.35
C VAL A 242 2.49 -27.74 -22.23
N THR A 243 3.59 -28.48 -22.40
CA THR A 243 4.66 -28.54 -21.38
C THR A 243 5.26 -27.18 -21.09
N ALA A 244 5.54 -26.37 -22.13
CA ALA A 244 6.07 -25.02 -21.96
C ALA A 244 5.08 -24.09 -21.21
N SER A 245 3.78 -24.18 -21.53
CA SER A 245 2.75 -23.37 -20.86
C SER A 245 2.54 -23.80 -19.41
N LEU A 246 2.50 -25.10 -19.12
CA LEU A 246 2.43 -25.63 -17.76
C LEU A 246 3.65 -25.19 -16.92
N ALA A 247 4.86 -25.30 -17.49
CA ALA A 247 6.07 -24.82 -16.82
C ALA A 247 6.02 -23.31 -16.54
N ALA A 248 5.53 -22.50 -17.50
CA ALA A 248 5.38 -21.07 -17.33
C ALA A 248 4.29 -20.67 -16.31
N LEU A 249 3.26 -21.50 -16.11
CA LEU A 249 2.19 -21.29 -15.11
C LEU A 249 2.66 -21.53 -13.67
N LEU A 250 3.66 -22.37 -13.45
CA LEU A 250 4.14 -22.70 -12.11
C LEU A 250 4.59 -21.45 -11.34
N ALA A 251 5.38 -20.58 -11.97
CA ALA A 251 5.94 -19.42 -11.29
C ALA A 251 4.90 -18.38 -10.84
N PRO A 252 3.96 -17.88 -11.68
CA PRO A 252 2.88 -17.00 -11.23
C PRO A 252 1.89 -17.73 -10.30
N GLY A 253 1.68 -19.04 -10.48
CA GLY A 253 0.88 -19.85 -9.55
C GLY A 253 1.48 -19.86 -8.14
N VAL A 254 2.76 -20.18 -8.01
CA VAL A 254 3.50 -20.11 -6.74
C VAL A 254 3.51 -18.68 -6.20
N GLY A 255 3.75 -17.68 -7.06
CA GLY A 255 3.69 -16.27 -6.68
C GLY A 255 2.35 -15.88 -6.06
N GLY A 256 1.24 -16.26 -6.68
CA GLY A 256 -0.11 -16.03 -6.17
C GLY A 256 -0.41 -16.77 -4.86
N VAL A 257 0.06 -18.02 -4.72
CA VAL A 257 -0.03 -18.77 -3.45
C VAL A 257 0.71 -18.05 -2.34
N LEU A 258 1.91 -17.51 -2.60
CA LEU A 258 2.67 -16.74 -1.61
C LEU A 258 1.92 -15.48 -1.15
N VAL A 259 1.20 -14.80 -2.06
CA VAL A 259 0.30 -13.69 -1.68
C VAL A 259 -0.79 -14.17 -0.72
N ALA A 260 -1.49 -15.25 -1.08
CA ALA A 260 -2.57 -15.81 -0.27
C ALA A 260 -2.07 -16.27 1.12
N MET A 261 -0.88 -16.85 1.20
CA MET A 261 -0.26 -17.28 2.45
C MET A 261 -0.10 -16.14 3.46
N GLY A 262 0.10 -14.89 2.99
CA GLY A 262 0.15 -13.72 3.85
C GLY A 262 -1.15 -13.48 4.65
N SER A 263 -2.30 -13.96 4.15
CA SER A 263 -3.59 -13.89 4.86
C SER A 263 -4.02 -15.23 5.48
N VAL A 264 -3.61 -16.36 4.92
CA VAL A 264 -4.01 -17.70 5.41
C VAL A 264 -3.22 -18.09 6.67
N VAL A 265 -1.91 -17.82 6.72
CA VAL A 265 -1.08 -18.22 7.86
C VAL A 265 -1.54 -17.58 9.17
N PRO A 266 -1.79 -16.26 9.26
CA PRO A 266 -2.30 -15.66 10.50
C PRO A 266 -3.65 -16.26 10.93
N GLN A 267 -4.53 -16.55 9.98
CA GLN A 267 -5.84 -17.14 10.29
C GLN A 267 -5.71 -18.57 10.82
N TYR A 268 -4.80 -19.37 10.26
CA TYR A 268 -4.52 -20.71 10.75
C TYR A 268 -3.94 -20.68 12.18
N LEU A 269 -2.96 -19.80 12.44
CA LEU A 269 -2.38 -19.65 13.78
C LEU A 269 -3.43 -19.24 14.82
N ALA A 270 -4.35 -18.36 14.46
CA ALA A 270 -5.48 -18.01 15.31
C ALA A 270 -6.41 -19.20 15.55
N TRP A 271 -6.72 -19.97 14.50
CA TRP A 271 -7.59 -21.14 14.62
C TRP A 271 -6.99 -22.18 15.57
N VAL A 272 -5.69 -22.46 15.46
CA VAL A 272 -5.00 -23.36 16.40
C VAL A 272 -5.09 -22.84 17.83
N ARG A 273 -4.99 -21.52 18.04
CA ARG A 273 -5.05 -20.89 19.36
C ARG A 273 -6.44 -20.90 20.00
N TYR A 274 -7.50 -20.65 19.23
CA TYR A 274 -8.85 -20.42 19.79
C TYR A 274 -9.85 -21.53 19.51
N CYS A 275 -9.59 -22.40 18.53
CA CYS A 275 -10.54 -23.42 18.09
C CYS A 275 -10.06 -24.84 18.36
N SER A 276 -8.76 -25.10 18.26
CA SER A 276 -8.23 -26.46 18.44
C SER A 276 -8.32 -26.90 19.91
N GLY A 277 -9.13 -27.91 20.19
CA GLY A 277 -9.29 -28.46 21.54
C GLY A 277 -10.06 -27.56 22.52
N ALA A 278 -10.77 -26.55 22.03
CA ALA A 278 -11.58 -25.65 22.86
C ALA A 278 -12.85 -26.37 23.34
N SER A 279 -13.11 -26.35 24.66
CA SER A 279 -14.36 -26.86 25.26
C SER A 279 -15.58 -26.04 24.82
N GLU A 280 -15.39 -24.73 24.64
CA GLU A 280 -16.37 -23.80 24.09
C GLU A 280 -15.78 -23.08 22.88
N ALA A 281 -15.95 -23.67 21.70
CA ALA A 281 -15.42 -23.10 20.47
C ALA A 281 -16.10 -21.77 20.12
N ARG A 282 -15.32 -20.78 19.69
CA ARG A 282 -15.85 -19.50 19.20
C ARG A 282 -16.73 -19.71 17.96
N ALA A 283 -17.73 -18.84 17.77
CA ALA A 283 -18.71 -18.97 16.70
C ALA A 283 -18.11 -19.02 15.27
N TRP A 284 -16.93 -18.43 15.05
CA TRP A 284 -16.26 -18.47 13.75
C TRP A 284 -15.47 -19.77 13.49
N CYS A 285 -15.21 -20.58 14.51
CA CYS A 285 -14.50 -21.86 14.37
C CYS A 285 -15.29 -22.87 13.52
N GLY A 286 -16.63 -22.82 13.58
CA GLY A 286 -17.54 -23.72 12.86
C GLY A 286 -18.02 -23.19 11.49
N ARG A 287 -17.55 -22.03 11.02
CA ARG A 287 -17.91 -21.50 9.71
C ARG A 287 -17.24 -22.34 8.60
N THR A 288 -17.87 -22.45 7.42
CA THR A 288 -17.32 -23.18 6.26
C THR A 288 -15.91 -22.71 5.88
N VAL A 289 -15.68 -21.40 5.99
CA VAL A 289 -14.34 -20.81 5.94
C VAL A 289 -14.12 -20.11 7.28
N PRO A 290 -13.44 -20.76 8.24
CA PRO A 290 -13.11 -20.13 9.52
C PRO A 290 -12.19 -18.95 9.29
N GLY A 291 -12.49 -17.82 9.93
CA GLY A 291 -11.66 -16.62 9.78
C GLY A 291 -11.82 -15.65 10.94
N ILE A 292 -10.82 -15.62 11.82
CA ILE A 292 -10.77 -14.67 12.94
C ILE A 292 -10.84 -13.23 12.44
N TYR A 293 -10.17 -12.90 11.32
CA TYR A 293 -10.14 -11.53 10.81
C TYR A 293 -11.53 -11.05 10.42
N SER A 294 -12.26 -11.82 9.62
CA SER A 294 -13.63 -11.49 9.22
C SER A 294 -14.57 -11.45 10.41
N PHE A 295 -14.45 -12.40 11.36
CA PHE A 295 -15.23 -12.40 12.59
C PHE A 295 -14.98 -11.15 13.42
N VAL A 296 -13.72 -10.78 13.62
CA VAL A 296 -13.33 -9.64 14.43
C VAL A 296 -13.82 -8.32 13.81
N GLN A 297 -13.62 -8.15 12.50
CA GLN A 297 -14.10 -7.00 11.74
C GLN A 297 -15.62 -6.83 11.89
N GLU A 298 -16.37 -7.92 11.77
CA GLU A 298 -17.83 -7.91 11.94
C GLU A 298 -18.27 -7.69 13.38
N HIS A 299 -17.72 -8.44 14.34
CA HIS A 299 -18.23 -8.54 15.70
C HIS A 299 -17.82 -7.36 16.58
N TYR A 300 -16.56 -6.92 16.48
CA TYR A 300 -16.03 -5.84 17.33
C TYR A 300 -16.07 -4.47 16.66
N TRP A 301 -15.99 -4.44 15.32
CA TRP A 301 -15.93 -3.18 14.56
C TRP A 301 -17.16 -2.94 13.67
N GLY A 302 -18.12 -3.85 13.59
CA GLY A 302 -19.34 -3.65 12.80
C GLY A 302 -19.10 -3.55 11.28
N VAL A 303 -17.92 -3.95 10.80
CA VAL A 303 -17.55 -3.91 9.38
C VAL A 303 -18.36 -4.94 8.61
N GLY A 304 -18.82 -4.57 7.42
CA GLY A 304 -19.60 -5.45 6.56
C GLY A 304 -20.23 -4.69 5.40
N PHE A 305 -20.76 -5.44 4.44
CA PHE A 305 -21.36 -4.85 3.24
C PHE A 305 -22.49 -3.87 3.61
N LEU A 306 -22.30 -2.62 3.21
CA LEU A 306 -23.13 -1.45 3.42
C LEU A 306 -23.50 -1.12 4.88
N ARG A 307 -22.91 -1.79 5.87
CA ARG A 307 -23.19 -1.54 7.31
C ARG A 307 -22.81 -0.12 7.75
N TYR A 308 -21.85 0.50 7.05
CA TYR A 308 -21.40 1.85 7.37
C TYR A 308 -22.30 2.97 6.80
N TRP A 309 -23.27 2.63 5.94
CA TRP A 309 -24.17 3.60 5.31
C TRP A 309 -25.31 4.01 6.25
N THR A 310 -24.96 4.83 7.23
CA THR A 310 -25.92 5.47 8.14
C THR A 310 -25.85 6.99 7.98
N PRO A 311 -26.94 7.74 8.20
CA PRO A 311 -26.92 9.20 8.10
C PRO A 311 -25.86 9.86 9.01
N GLY A 312 -25.59 9.28 10.17
CA GLY A 312 -24.56 9.77 11.10
C GLY A 312 -23.13 9.70 10.55
N ASN A 313 -22.87 8.80 9.60
CA ASN A 313 -21.53 8.62 9.00
C ASN A 313 -21.28 9.51 7.78
N ILE A 314 -22.28 10.29 7.31
CA ILE A 314 -22.13 11.17 6.14
C ILE A 314 -20.87 12.07 6.21
N PRO A 315 -20.52 12.69 7.35
CA PRO A 315 -19.29 13.49 7.45
C PRO A 315 -18.01 12.69 7.14
N LEU A 316 -17.97 11.41 7.49
CA LEU A 316 -16.81 10.53 7.26
C LEU A 316 -16.68 10.14 5.78
N PHE A 317 -17.82 9.95 5.09
CA PHE A 317 -17.83 9.82 3.63
C PHE A 317 -17.35 11.10 2.93
N ALA A 318 -17.78 12.27 3.42
CA ALA A 318 -17.33 13.55 2.89
C ALA A 318 -15.81 13.74 3.08
N LEU A 319 -15.27 13.33 4.23
CA LEU A 319 -13.83 13.36 4.51
C LEU A 319 -13.04 12.43 3.58
N ALA A 320 -13.57 11.23 3.31
CA ALA A 320 -12.96 10.24 2.43
C ALA A 320 -13.05 10.59 0.93
N ALA A 321 -14.03 11.41 0.55
CA ALA A 321 -14.40 11.66 -0.85
C ALA A 321 -13.25 12.18 -1.74
N PRO A 322 -12.37 13.11 -1.32
CA PRO A 322 -11.26 13.57 -2.17
C PRO A 322 -10.30 12.44 -2.53
N VAL A 323 -9.96 11.58 -1.57
CA VAL A 323 -9.07 10.44 -1.78
C VAL A 323 -9.77 9.39 -2.65
N LEU A 324 -11.02 9.02 -2.34
CA LEU A 324 -11.80 8.09 -3.17
C LEU A 324 -11.93 8.55 -4.62
N GLY A 325 -12.29 9.82 -4.83
CA GLY A 325 -12.41 10.42 -6.15
C GLY A 325 -11.10 10.33 -6.93
N LEU A 326 -9.97 10.65 -6.30
CA LEU A 326 -8.65 10.52 -6.92
C LEU A 326 -8.32 9.07 -7.28
N LEU A 327 -8.58 8.11 -6.39
CA LEU A 327 -8.31 6.68 -6.66
C LEU A 327 -9.17 6.16 -7.82
N ILE A 328 -10.45 6.50 -7.85
CA ILE A 328 -11.37 6.04 -8.88
C ILE A 328 -11.04 6.69 -10.22
N VAL A 329 -10.93 8.02 -10.28
CA VAL A 329 -10.68 8.76 -11.53
C VAL A 329 -9.34 8.36 -12.13
N SER A 330 -8.26 8.37 -11.35
CA SER A 330 -6.93 8.01 -11.86
C SER A 330 -6.84 6.54 -12.25
N GLY A 331 -7.46 5.64 -11.48
CA GLY A 331 -7.48 4.21 -11.78
C GLY A 331 -8.25 3.92 -13.07
N LEU A 332 -9.45 4.49 -13.24
CA LEU A 332 -10.25 4.32 -14.45
C LEU A 332 -9.59 4.95 -15.70
N ASP A 333 -8.93 6.10 -15.55
CA ASP A 333 -8.21 6.74 -16.65
C ASP A 333 -7.04 5.86 -17.15
N VAL A 334 -6.25 5.30 -16.23
CA VAL A 334 -5.15 4.39 -16.58
C VAL A 334 -5.65 3.05 -17.13
N LEU A 335 -6.75 2.51 -16.62
CA LEU A 335 -7.38 1.30 -17.19
C LEU A 335 -7.84 1.53 -18.64
N LYS A 336 -8.39 2.71 -18.94
CA LYS A 336 -8.83 3.08 -20.31
C LYS A 336 -7.66 3.42 -21.23
N ARG A 337 -6.59 4.01 -20.69
CA ARG A 337 -5.43 4.51 -21.45
C ARG A 337 -4.10 4.10 -20.80
N PRO A 338 -3.72 2.81 -20.84
CA PRO A 338 -2.53 2.32 -20.11
C PRO A 338 -1.22 2.96 -20.59
N SER A 339 -1.16 3.31 -21.89
CA SER A 339 -0.03 3.99 -22.50
C SER A 339 0.01 5.51 -22.24
N GLY A 340 -1.07 6.10 -21.68
CA GLY A 340 -1.21 7.55 -21.53
C GLY A 340 -0.09 8.16 -20.68
N LEU A 341 0.23 7.52 -19.55
CA LEU A 341 1.32 7.94 -18.65
C LEU A 341 2.72 7.83 -19.29
N GLY A 342 2.88 6.99 -20.32
CA GLY A 342 4.14 6.81 -21.04
C GLY A 342 4.45 7.90 -22.07
N ARG A 343 3.46 8.73 -22.47
CA ARG A 343 3.63 9.77 -23.48
C ARG A 343 3.94 11.13 -22.82
N SER A 344 4.94 11.85 -23.32
CA SER A 344 5.24 13.21 -22.83
C SER A 344 4.18 14.21 -23.33
N PRO A 345 3.62 15.09 -22.48
CA PRO A 345 2.68 16.15 -22.90
C PRO A 345 3.25 17.07 -24.01
N THR A 346 4.58 17.22 -24.06
CA THR A 346 5.27 18.00 -25.09
C THR A 346 5.36 17.30 -26.45
N ALA A 347 5.26 15.96 -26.49
CA ALA A 347 5.33 15.21 -27.75
C ALA A 347 4.08 15.40 -28.63
N GLU A 348 2.94 15.78 -28.03
CA GLU A 348 1.71 16.08 -28.77
C GLU A 348 1.74 17.46 -29.45
N LYS A 349 2.59 18.40 -29.01
CA LYS A 349 2.63 19.77 -29.54
C LYS A 349 3.64 19.99 -30.68
N GLY A 350 4.41 18.98 -31.09
CA GLY A 350 5.49 19.11 -32.09
C GLY A 350 5.20 18.57 -33.49
N GLY A 351 3.95 18.20 -33.82
CA GLY A 351 3.65 17.38 -34.99
C GLY A 351 2.69 17.98 -36.03
N THR A 352 2.87 19.23 -36.46
CA THR A 352 2.36 19.62 -37.78
C THR A 352 3.31 19.08 -38.85
N THR A 353 2.75 18.35 -39.81
CA THR A 353 3.36 17.71 -41.01
C THR A 353 4.01 16.33 -40.80
N GLY A 354 3.20 15.28 -41.02
CA GLY A 354 3.68 13.91 -41.10
C GLY A 354 2.55 12.88 -41.17
N LYS A 355 1.64 12.98 -42.14
CA LYS A 355 0.73 11.87 -42.49
C LYS A 355 1.58 10.67 -42.94
N ARG A 356 1.87 9.71 -42.05
CA ARG A 356 2.24 8.34 -42.46
C ARG A 356 1.98 7.30 -41.36
N LYS A 357 1.00 6.44 -41.65
CA LYS A 357 0.74 5.10 -41.09
C LYS A 357 0.41 5.00 -39.59
N SER A 358 -0.81 5.41 -39.20
CA SER A 358 -1.46 4.94 -37.96
C SER A 358 -2.77 4.18 -38.20
N GLN A 359 -3.01 3.69 -39.42
CA GLN A 359 -4.30 3.13 -39.82
C GLN A 359 -4.37 1.59 -39.82
N SER A 360 -3.34 0.88 -39.33
CA SER A 360 -3.35 -0.60 -39.27
C SER A 360 -3.44 -1.19 -37.85
N GLN A 361 -3.58 -0.37 -36.79
CA GLN A 361 -3.66 -0.86 -35.40
C GLN A 361 -5.05 -0.67 -34.74
N SER A 362 -5.99 0.04 -35.38
CA SER A 362 -7.30 0.31 -34.77
C SER A 362 -8.41 -0.67 -35.13
N GLN A 363 -8.15 -1.70 -35.96
CA GLN A 363 -9.16 -2.71 -36.34
C GLN A 363 -8.92 -4.12 -35.78
N ALA A 364 -7.78 -4.39 -35.12
CA ALA A 364 -7.53 -5.68 -34.46
C ALA A 364 -7.99 -5.72 -32.98
N ALA A 365 -8.45 -4.59 -32.43
CA ALA A 365 -8.86 -4.49 -31.03
C ALA A 365 -10.29 -4.99 -30.74
N ALA A 366 -11.03 -5.43 -31.76
CA ALA A 366 -12.43 -5.87 -31.62
C ALA A 366 -12.62 -7.40 -31.58
N THR A 367 -11.56 -8.21 -31.72
CA THR A 367 -11.67 -9.67 -31.80
C THR A 367 -10.52 -10.36 -31.08
N GLY A 368 -10.68 -10.70 -29.78
CA GLY A 368 -9.95 -11.76 -29.05
C GLY A 368 -8.40 -11.73 -28.95
N GLY A 369 -7.68 -10.99 -29.79
CA GLY A 369 -6.21 -11.00 -29.92
C GLY A 369 -5.48 -9.95 -29.09
N ALA A 370 -6.21 -9.03 -28.44
CA ALA A 370 -5.60 -8.03 -27.56
C ALA A 370 -5.07 -8.66 -26.25
N MET A 371 -5.70 -9.75 -25.77
CA MET A 371 -5.31 -10.42 -24.53
C MET A 371 -4.04 -11.27 -24.70
N THR A 372 -3.81 -11.85 -25.87
CA THR A 372 -2.64 -12.69 -26.17
C THR A 372 -1.34 -11.89 -26.39
N ALA A 373 -1.44 -10.58 -26.66
CA ALA A 373 -0.29 -9.72 -26.96
C ALA A 373 0.19 -8.85 -25.78
N MET A 374 -0.46 -8.92 -24.62
CA MET A 374 -0.16 -8.02 -23.51
C MET A 374 1.21 -8.33 -22.87
N GLY A 375 2.06 -7.31 -22.80
CA GLY A 375 3.39 -7.42 -22.20
C GLY A 375 3.35 -7.34 -20.66
N THR A 376 4.33 -7.94 -19.97
CA THR A 376 4.46 -7.90 -18.49
C THR A 376 4.36 -6.49 -17.92
N ARG A 377 4.94 -5.49 -18.61
CA ARG A 377 4.86 -4.08 -18.22
C ARG A 377 3.42 -3.56 -18.18
N GLU A 378 2.61 -3.92 -19.17
CA GLU A 378 1.21 -3.51 -19.25
C GLU A 378 0.39 -4.20 -18.17
N ILE A 379 0.63 -5.50 -17.94
CA ILE A 379 0.00 -6.25 -16.85
C ILE A 379 0.27 -5.57 -15.52
N VAL A 380 1.50 -5.15 -15.25
CA VAL A 380 1.85 -4.45 -14.00
C VAL A 380 1.08 -3.14 -13.85
N VAL A 381 1.05 -2.29 -14.89
CA VAL A 381 0.35 -0.99 -14.84
C VAL A 381 -1.16 -1.18 -14.67
N LEU A 382 -1.76 -2.10 -15.43
CA LEU A 382 -3.18 -2.42 -15.35
C LEU A 382 -3.56 -3.03 -14.00
N SER A 383 -2.73 -3.93 -13.46
CA SER A 383 -2.97 -4.56 -12.17
C SER A 383 -2.92 -3.55 -11.03
N LEU A 384 -1.99 -2.59 -11.06
CA LEU A 384 -1.92 -1.47 -10.12
C LEU A 384 -3.18 -0.61 -10.18
N ALA A 385 -3.68 -0.31 -11.38
CA ALA A 385 -4.89 0.50 -11.57
C ALA A 385 -6.15 -0.27 -11.13
N ALA A 386 -6.27 -1.55 -11.48
CA ALA A 386 -7.38 -2.42 -11.06
C ALA A 386 -7.42 -2.57 -9.53
N SER A 387 -6.27 -2.83 -8.90
CA SER A 387 -6.13 -2.96 -7.45
C SER A 387 -6.60 -1.68 -6.74
N GLN A 388 -6.24 -0.52 -7.26
CA GLN A 388 -6.64 0.77 -6.71
C GLN A 388 -8.15 1.02 -6.81
N VAL A 389 -8.75 0.74 -7.98
CA VAL A 389 -10.21 0.90 -8.18
C VAL A 389 -10.97 -0.07 -7.27
N LEU A 390 -10.53 -1.33 -7.20
CA LEU A 390 -11.15 -2.34 -6.35
C LEU A 390 -11.05 -1.96 -4.87
N LEU A 391 -9.91 -1.41 -4.42
CA LEU A 391 -9.79 -0.88 -3.07
C LEU A 391 -10.81 0.23 -2.80
N ALA A 392 -10.96 1.18 -3.72
CA ALA A 392 -11.92 2.28 -3.55
C ALA A 392 -13.36 1.77 -3.48
N VAL A 393 -13.73 0.79 -4.31
CA VAL A 393 -15.04 0.13 -4.24
C VAL A 393 -15.23 -0.54 -2.88
N LEU A 394 -14.26 -1.34 -2.41
CA LEU A 394 -14.33 -2.01 -1.11
C LEU A 394 -14.41 -1.00 0.06
N ALA A 395 -13.73 0.14 -0.05
CA ALA A 395 -13.80 1.20 0.95
C ALA A 395 -15.19 1.84 1.03
N ILE A 396 -15.85 2.02 -0.12
CA ILE A 396 -17.22 2.57 -0.20
C ILE A 396 -18.25 1.54 0.28
N THR A 397 -18.08 0.27 -0.05
CA THR A 397 -19.11 -0.74 0.18
C THR A 397 -18.96 -1.45 1.51
N THR A 398 -17.75 -1.58 2.06
CA THR A 398 -17.50 -2.55 3.14
C THR A 398 -16.76 -1.95 4.34
N TYR A 399 -15.80 -1.04 4.13
CA TYR A 399 -14.95 -0.54 5.20
C TYR A 399 -15.58 0.64 5.96
N HIS A 400 -14.97 0.96 7.11
CA HIS A 400 -15.00 2.33 7.62
C HIS A 400 -14.32 3.25 6.62
N VAL A 401 -15.13 3.95 5.81
CA VAL A 401 -14.71 4.59 4.55
C VAL A 401 -13.51 5.53 4.69
N GLN A 402 -13.40 6.25 5.81
CA GLN A 402 -12.33 7.20 6.11
C GLN A 402 -10.94 6.56 6.16
N ILE A 403 -10.86 5.24 6.40
CA ILE A 403 -9.60 4.50 6.45
C ILE A 403 -8.85 4.61 5.11
N ILE A 404 -9.56 4.91 4.01
CA ILE A 404 -8.98 5.11 2.69
C ILE A 404 -7.90 6.20 2.69
N THR A 405 -8.05 7.23 3.53
CA THR A 405 -7.10 8.36 3.62
C THR A 405 -5.69 7.92 4.05
N ARG A 406 -5.58 6.82 4.80
CA ARG A 406 -4.30 6.21 5.18
C ARG A 406 -3.88 5.03 4.30
N ILE A 407 -4.81 4.14 3.93
CA ILE A 407 -4.44 2.91 3.19
C ILE A 407 -4.18 3.13 1.70
N ALA A 408 -4.67 4.24 1.13
CA ALA A 408 -4.34 4.65 -0.23
C ALA A 408 -2.83 4.89 -0.42
N SER A 409 -2.08 5.10 0.67
CA SER A 409 -0.64 5.33 0.62
C SER A 409 0.15 4.23 -0.11
N GLY A 410 -0.31 2.97 -0.06
CA GLY A 410 0.32 1.82 -0.70
C GLY A 410 -0.02 1.61 -2.19
N TYR A 411 -0.77 2.52 -2.81
CA TYR A 411 -1.19 2.42 -4.21
C TYR A 411 -0.53 3.51 -5.04
N ALA A 412 0.07 3.16 -6.19
CA ALA A 412 0.95 4.07 -6.93
C ALA A 412 0.23 4.95 -7.97
N VAL A 413 -0.91 4.50 -8.50
CA VAL A 413 -1.48 5.04 -9.76
C VAL A 413 -1.94 6.48 -9.63
N TRP A 414 -2.61 6.82 -8.53
CA TRP A 414 -3.03 8.20 -8.27
C TRP A 414 -1.85 9.17 -8.12
N TYR A 415 -0.69 8.74 -7.58
CA TYR A 415 0.51 9.57 -7.58
C TYR A 415 1.03 9.83 -8.99
N TRP A 416 1.06 8.81 -9.85
CA TRP A 416 1.45 8.97 -11.26
C TRP A 416 0.52 9.92 -12.00
N TRP A 417 -0.78 9.78 -11.77
CA TRP A 417 -1.80 10.60 -12.42
C TRP A 417 -1.71 12.07 -12.00
N VAL A 418 -1.55 12.34 -10.70
CA VAL A 418 -1.36 13.71 -10.19
C VAL A 418 -0.03 14.30 -10.67
N ALA A 419 1.04 13.49 -10.70
CA ALA A 419 2.33 13.91 -11.25
C ALA A 419 2.23 14.27 -12.74
N ASP A 420 1.50 13.48 -13.54
CA ASP A 420 1.26 13.78 -14.95
C ASP A 420 0.42 15.07 -15.11
N CYS A 421 -0.59 15.28 -14.25
CA CYS A 421 -1.35 16.53 -14.21
C CYS A 421 -0.46 17.75 -13.90
N LEU A 422 0.51 17.62 -12.99
CA LEU A 422 1.46 18.69 -12.66
C LEU A 422 2.41 19.02 -13.82
N LEU A 423 2.73 18.03 -14.66
CA LEU A 423 3.59 18.19 -15.84
C LEU A 423 2.82 18.71 -17.08
N ASP A 424 1.50 18.60 -17.08
CA ASP A 424 0.63 19.06 -18.16
C ASP A 424 0.11 20.48 -17.87
N THR A 425 0.47 21.43 -18.74
CA THR A 425 0.03 22.84 -18.66
C THR A 425 -1.48 23.03 -18.48
N GLN A 426 -2.31 22.16 -19.07
CA GLN A 426 -3.77 22.28 -19.00
C GLN A 426 -4.33 21.74 -17.67
N ARG A 427 -3.68 20.72 -17.09
CA ARG A 427 -4.12 20.05 -15.85
C ARG A 427 -3.31 20.48 -14.62
N ALA A 428 -2.30 21.33 -14.78
CA ALA A 428 -1.41 21.77 -13.70
C ALA A 428 -2.16 22.47 -12.56
N ALA A 429 -3.25 23.19 -12.86
CA ALA A 429 -4.09 23.80 -11.82
C ALA A 429 -4.76 22.75 -10.92
N LEU A 430 -5.25 21.65 -11.49
CA LEU A 430 -5.81 20.53 -10.74
C LEU A 430 -4.73 19.85 -9.90
N GLY A 431 -3.57 19.55 -10.50
CA GLY A 431 -2.43 18.97 -9.79
C GLY A 431 -2.01 19.80 -8.58
N ARG A 432 -1.92 21.14 -8.72
CA ARG A 432 -1.60 22.05 -7.61
C ARG A 432 -2.64 22.01 -6.50
N LYS A 433 -3.94 22.00 -6.82
CA LYS A 433 -5.02 21.87 -5.83
C LYS A 433 -4.91 20.58 -5.03
N VAL A 434 -4.59 19.47 -5.71
CA VAL A 434 -4.39 18.17 -5.05
C VAL A 434 -3.17 18.20 -4.12
N VAL A 435 -2.05 18.81 -4.54
CA VAL A 435 -0.87 18.99 -3.67
C VAL A 435 -1.20 19.85 -2.45
N THR A 436 -1.94 20.94 -2.63
CA THR A 436 -2.41 21.76 -1.50
C THR A 436 -3.25 20.93 -0.53
N PHE A 437 -4.18 20.11 -1.04
CA PHE A 437 -4.96 19.19 -0.23
C PHE A 437 -4.06 18.19 0.53
N PHE A 438 -3.06 17.59 -0.12
CA PHE A 438 -2.13 16.63 0.52
C PHE A 438 -1.40 17.26 1.71
N VAL A 439 -0.83 18.46 1.51
CA VAL A 439 -0.06 19.16 2.54
C VAL A 439 -0.97 19.62 3.68
N MET A 440 -2.11 20.26 3.37
CA MET A 440 -3.05 20.73 4.38
C MET A 440 -3.64 19.57 5.17
N TYR A 441 -4.14 18.54 4.49
CA TYR A 441 -4.72 17.39 5.15
C TYR A 441 -3.68 16.65 5.99
N GLY A 442 -2.49 16.39 5.47
CA GLY A 442 -1.43 15.71 6.23
C GLY A 442 -1.02 16.48 7.50
N ALA A 443 -0.98 17.81 7.47
CA ALA A 443 -0.70 18.64 8.63
C ALA A 443 -1.85 18.65 9.65
N ILE A 444 -3.10 18.85 9.18
CA ILE A 444 -4.31 18.85 10.03
C ILE A 444 -4.49 17.47 10.68
N GLN A 445 -4.43 16.41 9.86
CA GLN A 445 -4.48 15.02 10.30
C GLN A 445 -3.40 14.75 11.35
N GLY A 446 -2.18 15.26 11.15
CA GLY A 446 -1.10 15.12 12.11
C GLY A 446 -1.41 15.74 13.47
N ALA A 447 -1.96 16.96 13.50
CA ALA A 447 -2.37 17.63 14.73
C ALA A 447 -3.51 16.89 15.44
N LEU A 448 -4.54 16.46 14.70
CA LEU A 448 -5.67 15.70 15.24
C LEU A 448 -5.20 14.36 15.83
N PHE A 449 -4.40 13.61 15.08
CA PHE A 449 -3.84 12.32 15.50
C PHE A 449 -3.03 12.48 16.79
N ALA A 450 -2.09 13.44 16.82
CA ALA A 450 -1.21 13.69 17.96
C ALA A 450 -1.94 14.29 19.18
N SER A 451 -3.21 14.68 19.03
CA SER A 451 -4.11 15.15 20.09
C SER A 451 -5.17 14.10 20.50
N PHE A 452 -5.14 12.90 19.91
CA PHE A 452 -6.17 11.85 20.11
C PHE A 452 -7.56 12.30 19.66
N LEU A 453 -7.64 13.23 18.72
CA LEU A 453 -8.87 13.59 18.02
C LEU A 453 -9.01 12.76 16.75
N PRO A 454 -10.24 12.39 16.33
CA PRO A 454 -10.47 11.56 15.15
C PRO A 454 -9.75 12.15 13.93
N PRO A 455 -8.66 11.52 13.45
CA PRO A 455 -7.83 12.07 12.38
C PRO A 455 -8.33 11.67 10.99
N ALA A 456 -9.32 10.77 10.95
CA ALA A 456 -10.01 10.21 9.80
C ALA A 456 -11.42 9.84 10.26
#